data_AF-A0A3D0VVC0-F1
#
_entry.id   AF-A0A3D0VVC0-F1
#
_cell.length_a   1.000
_cell.length_b   1.000
_cell.length_c   1.000
_cell.angle_alpha   90.00
_cell.angle_beta   90.00
_cell.angle_gamma   90.00
#
_symmetry.space_group_name_H-M   'P 1'
#
loop_
_entity.id
_entity.type
_entity.pdbx_description
1 polymer ?
#
loop_
_entity_poly.entity_id
_entity_poly.type
_entity_poly.pdbx_seq_one_letter_code
_entity_poly.pdbx_strand_id
1 'polypeptide(L)'
;MKEIPEMFGSLVFGDTAMRQRLPKETYKALNRTIAQGRSLDPSVANVVANAMKDWAIEKGATHFTHWFQPMTGVTAEKHDSFISPTSDGRVIMEFSGKELIKGEPDASSFPSGGLRATFEARGYTAWDPTSYAFIKDNTLCIPTAFSAYTGEALDEKTPL
;
A
#
# COMPACT_ATOMS: atom_id res chain seq x y z
N MET A 1 -17.82 24.84 8.56
CA MET A 1 -16.54 24.25 8.99
C MET A 1 -16.89 22.84 9.46
N LYS A 2 -16.19 21.79 9.03
CA LYS A 2 -16.49 20.43 9.50
C LYS A 2 -16.18 20.32 10.98
N GLU A 3 -16.99 19.59 11.74
CA GLU A 3 -16.74 19.39 13.17
C GLU A 3 -15.59 18.39 13.38
N ILE A 4 -14.92 18.44 14.53
CA ILE A 4 -13.80 17.53 14.86
C ILE A 4 -14.16 16.05 14.65
N PRO A 5 -15.34 15.56 15.09
CA PRO A 5 -15.74 14.17 14.84
C PRO A 5 -15.85 13.81 13.36
N GLU A 6 -16.23 14.75 12.50
CA GLU A 6 -16.34 14.54 11.05
C GLU A 6 -14.98 14.54 10.34
N MET A 7 -13.98 15.21 10.92
CA MET A 7 -12.63 15.27 10.39
C MET A 7 -11.80 14.04 10.79
N PHE A 8 -12.01 13.51 11.99
CA PHE A 8 -11.28 12.36 12.51
C PHE A 8 -11.45 11.14 11.61
N GLY A 9 -10.33 10.53 11.18
CA GLY A 9 -10.34 9.35 10.31
C GLY A 9 -10.87 9.59 8.88
N SER A 10 -11.20 10.83 8.51
CA SER A 10 -11.82 11.14 7.21
C SER A 10 -10.92 10.91 5.99
N LEU A 11 -9.61 10.75 6.23
CA LEU A 11 -8.56 10.43 5.26
C LEU A 11 -7.97 9.03 5.50
N VAL A 12 -8.70 8.14 6.19
CA VAL A 12 -8.28 6.76 6.44
C VAL A 12 -9.23 5.81 5.74
N PHE A 13 -8.69 4.86 4.97
CA PHE A 13 -9.44 3.76 4.37
C PHE A 13 -9.69 2.66 5.41
N GLY A 14 -10.39 3.04 6.48
CA GLY A 14 -10.69 2.18 7.61
C GLY A 14 -11.99 1.39 7.45
N ASP A 15 -12.44 0.79 8.55
CA ASP A 15 -13.62 -0.09 8.59
C ASP A 15 -14.87 0.52 7.92
N THR A 16 -15.18 1.77 8.25
CA THR A 16 -16.34 2.47 7.69
C THR A 16 -16.25 2.60 6.16
N ALA A 17 -15.09 3.01 5.64
CA ALA A 17 -14.88 3.17 4.20
C ALA A 17 -14.92 1.81 3.49
N MET A 18 -14.30 0.79 4.09
CA MET A 18 -14.30 -0.58 3.56
C MET A 18 -15.71 -1.16 3.51
N ARG A 19 -16.52 -1.01 4.56
CA ARG A 19 -17.92 -1.48 4.58
C ARG A 19 -18.81 -0.78 3.54
N GLN A 20 -18.53 0.48 3.25
CA GLN A 20 -19.28 1.26 2.27
C GLN A 20 -18.93 0.90 0.82
N ARG A 21 -17.67 0.51 0.56
CA ARG A 21 -17.15 0.36 -0.81
C ARG A 21 -16.92 -1.07 -1.24
N LEU A 22 -16.62 -1.98 -0.31
CA LEU A 22 -16.32 -3.36 -0.64
C LEU A 22 -17.61 -4.18 -0.72
N PRO A 23 -17.70 -5.14 -1.66
CA PRO A 23 -18.71 -6.18 -1.59
C PRO A 23 -18.67 -6.89 -0.24
N LYS A 24 -19.85 -7.25 0.29
CA LYS A 24 -20.00 -7.87 1.61
C LYS A 24 -19.08 -9.07 1.82
N GLU A 25 -18.94 -9.91 0.79
CA GLU A 25 -18.11 -11.11 0.87
C GLU A 25 -16.61 -10.79 0.80
N THR A 26 -16.20 -9.79 0.01
CA THR A 26 -14.81 -9.29 0.00
C THR A 26 -14.42 -8.70 1.36
N TYR A 27 -15.28 -7.87 1.95
CA TYR A 27 -15.03 -7.29 3.28
C TYR A 27 -14.88 -8.37 4.37
N LYS A 28 -15.77 -9.37 4.38
CA LYS A 28 -15.65 -10.52 5.29
C LYS A 28 -14.39 -11.34 5.03
N ALA A 29 -14.04 -11.57 3.77
CA ALA A 29 -12.84 -12.30 3.40
C ALA A 29 -11.59 -11.59 3.90
N LEU A 30 -11.47 -10.27 3.65
CA LEU A 30 -10.38 -9.44 4.13
C LEU A 30 -10.24 -9.50 5.66
N ASN A 31 -11.35 -9.31 6.40
CA ASN A 31 -11.33 -9.38 7.86
C ASN A 31 -10.92 -10.75 8.39
N ARG A 32 -11.35 -11.84 7.73
CA ARG A 32 -10.91 -13.20 8.10
C ARG A 32 -9.42 -13.39 7.85
N THR A 33 -8.91 -12.89 6.72
CA THR A 33 -7.47 -12.93 6.40
C THR A 33 -6.65 -12.20 7.45
N ILE A 34 -7.08 -10.98 7.84
CA ILE A 34 -6.45 -10.18 8.92
C ILE A 34 -6.46 -10.96 10.24
N ALA A 35 -7.64 -11.45 10.66
CA ALA A 35 -7.80 -12.13 11.94
C ALA A 35 -7.04 -13.46 12.04
N GLN A 36 -6.78 -14.12 10.90
CA GLN A 36 -6.12 -15.42 10.84
C GLN A 36 -4.64 -15.33 10.46
N GLY A 37 -4.12 -14.14 10.16
CA GLY A 37 -2.73 -13.95 9.68
C GLY A 37 -2.43 -14.71 8.39
N ARG A 38 -3.42 -14.87 7.50
CA ARG A 38 -3.25 -15.63 6.24
C ARG A 38 -2.84 -14.70 5.10
N SER A 39 -2.31 -15.29 4.03
CA SER A 39 -2.09 -14.56 2.77
C SER A 39 -3.41 -14.08 2.18
N LEU A 40 -3.41 -12.86 1.64
CA LEU A 40 -4.56 -12.28 0.97
C LEU A 40 -4.77 -12.94 -0.39
N ASP A 41 -6.01 -13.38 -0.65
CA ASP A 41 -6.39 -13.93 -1.95
C ASP A 41 -6.24 -12.85 -3.05
N PRO A 42 -5.57 -13.14 -4.18
CA PRO A 42 -5.36 -12.16 -5.24
C PRO A 42 -6.66 -11.56 -5.81
N SER A 43 -7.76 -12.32 -5.84
CA SER A 43 -9.06 -11.83 -6.28
C SER A 43 -9.63 -10.81 -5.29
N VAL A 44 -9.50 -11.08 -3.98
CA VAL A 44 -9.89 -10.16 -2.91
C VAL A 44 -9.03 -8.90 -2.98
N ALA A 45 -7.71 -9.05 -3.16
CA ALA A 45 -6.78 -7.94 -3.28
C ALA A 45 -7.10 -7.02 -4.47
N ASN A 46 -7.44 -7.57 -5.64
CA ASN A 46 -7.82 -6.77 -6.80
C ASN A 46 -9.09 -5.94 -6.55
N VAL A 47 -10.07 -6.49 -5.85
CA VAL A 47 -11.29 -5.75 -5.49
C VAL A 47 -10.97 -4.65 -4.47
N VAL A 48 -10.15 -4.96 -3.46
CA VAL A 48 -9.73 -3.98 -2.45
C VAL A 48 -8.91 -2.85 -3.06
N ALA A 49 -7.95 -3.18 -3.95
CA ALA A 49 -7.12 -2.19 -4.64
C ALA A 49 -7.97 -1.22 -5.45
N ASN A 50 -8.91 -1.72 -6.27
CA ASN A 50 -9.80 -0.85 -7.03
C ASN A 50 -10.65 0.05 -6.12
N ALA A 51 -11.26 -0.49 -5.07
CA ALA A 51 -12.05 0.30 -4.13
C ALA A 51 -11.21 1.36 -3.39
N MET A 52 -9.97 1.03 -3.03
CA MET A 52 -9.02 1.91 -2.36
C MET A 52 -8.55 3.04 -3.29
N LYS A 53 -8.28 2.73 -4.55
CA LYS A 53 -7.94 3.69 -5.60
C LYS A 53 -9.07 4.68 -5.83
N ASP A 54 -10.29 4.20 -6.06
CA ASP A 54 -11.43 5.07 -6.33
C ASP A 54 -11.71 5.98 -5.13
N TRP A 55 -11.63 5.42 -3.91
CA TRP A 55 -11.70 6.21 -2.68
C TRP A 55 -10.62 7.29 -2.59
N ALA A 56 -9.37 6.95 -2.95
CA ALA A 56 -8.26 7.89 -2.87
C ALA A 56 -8.40 9.02 -3.90
N ILE A 57 -8.77 8.69 -5.13
CA ILE A 57 -8.99 9.67 -6.20
C ILE A 57 -10.12 10.64 -5.85
N GLU A 58 -11.22 10.15 -5.28
CA GLU A 58 -12.32 11.01 -4.81
C GLU A 58 -11.89 12.00 -3.72
N LYS A 59 -10.82 11.69 -2.99
CA LYS A 59 -10.20 12.56 -1.98
C LYS A 59 -9.11 13.45 -2.55
N GLY A 60 -8.86 13.41 -3.86
CA GLY A 60 -7.86 14.21 -4.56
C GLY A 60 -6.47 13.56 -4.64
N ALA A 61 -6.34 12.29 -4.28
CA ALA A 61 -5.05 11.61 -4.40
C ALA A 61 -4.69 11.36 -5.86
N THR A 62 -3.40 11.57 -6.19
CA THR A 62 -2.84 11.42 -7.54
C THR A 62 -1.79 10.32 -7.62
N HIS A 63 -1.20 10.00 -6.48
CA HIS A 63 -0.15 9.00 -6.31
C HIS A 63 -0.52 8.03 -5.20
N PHE A 64 0.19 6.91 -5.17
CA PHE A 64 0.24 6.00 -4.03
C PHE A 64 1.69 5.71 -3.66
N THR A 65 1.90 5.23 -2.44
CA THR A 65 3.20 4.81 -1.96
C THR A 65 3.07 3.66 -0.98
N HIS A 66 3.98 2.69 -1.06
CA HIS A 66 4.19 1.73 0.02
C HIS A 66 4.95 2.42 1.14
N TRP A 67 4.25 2.67 2.23
CA TRP A 67 4.73 3.43 3.37
C TRP A 67 5.34 2.48 4.41
N PHE A 68 6.64 2.59 4.63
CA PHE A 68 7.37 1.77 5.60
C PHE A 68 8.47 2.56 6.33
N GLN A 69 8.86 2.06 7.50
CA GLN A 69 9.90 2.64 8.33
C GLN A 69 11.13 1.73 8.32
N PRO A 70 12.13 2.00 7.47
CA PRO A 70 13.38 1.24 7.44
C PRO A 70 14.17 1.43 8.75
N MET A 71 15.02 0.47 9.08
CA MET A 71 15.91 0.51 10.25
C MET A 71 16.92 1.68 10.27
N THR A 72 16.97 2.49 9.20
CA THR A 72 17.75 3.73 9.13
C THR A 72 17.11 4.91 9.87
N GLY A 73 15.91 4.73 10.43
CA GLY A 73 15.24 5.73 11.28
C GLY A 73 14.52 6.87 10.53
N VAL A 74 14.43 6.78 9.20
CA VAL A 74 13.72 7.76 8.35
C VAL A 74 12.75 7.01 7.45
N THR A 75 11.48 7.42 7.45
CA THR A 75 10.45 6.84 6.57
C THR A 75 10.89 6.88 5.11
N ALA A 76 10.74 5.76 4.42
CA ALA A 76 10.97 5.68 2.99
C ALA A 76 9.61 5.69 2.27
N GLU A 77 9.51 6.54 1.24
CA GLU A 77 8.33 6.64 0.39
C GLU A 77 8.79 6.69 -1.07
N LYS A 78 8.28 5.75 -1.88
CA LYS A 78 8.36 5.84 -3.34
C LYS A 78 6.98 6.17 -3.87
N HIS A 79 6.83 7.31 -4.52
CA HIS A 79 5.53 7.77 -5.01
C HIS A 79 5.35 7.30 -6.45
N ASP A 80 4.37 6.44 -6.67
CA ASP A 80 3.97 5.94 -7.98
C ASP A 80 2.63 6.58 -8.37
N SER A 81 2.48 6.99 -9.63
CA SER A 81 1.25 7.61 -10.11
C SER A 81 0.17 6.56 -10.35
N PHE A 82 -1.09 6.90 -10.08
CA PHE A 82 -2.22 6.10 -10.57
C PHE A 82 -2.37 6.16 -12.10
N ILE A 83 -1.74 7.14 -12.76
CA ILE A 83 -1.89 7.35 -14.21
C ILE A 83 -1.14 6.29 -15.00
N SER A 84 -1.86 5.60 -15.87
CA SER A 84 -1.33 4.65 -16.85
C SER A 84 -1.69 5.14 -18.27
N PRO A 85 -0.71 5.47 -19.12
CA PRO A 85 -0.97 5.95 -20.48
C PRO A 85 -1.44 4.81 -21.38
N THR A 86 -2.47 5.06 -22.18
CA THR A 86 -2.99 4.09 -23.16
C THR A 86 -2.34 4.31 -24.53
N SER A 87 -2.36 3.29 -25.38
CA SER A 87 -1.73 3.31 -26.72
C SER A 87 -2.31 4.36 -27.67
N ASP A 88 -3.52 4.85 -27.39
CA ASP A 88 -4.21 5.90 -28.14
C ASP A 88 -4.00 7.30 -27.56
N GLY A 89 -3.06 7.47 -26.61
CA GLY A 89 -2.68 8.76 -26.04
C GLY A 89 -3.61 9.29 -24.95
N ARG A 90 -4.58 8.48 -24.49
CA ARG A 90 -5.39 8.79 -23.30
C ARG A 90 -4.69 8.30 -22.03
N VAL A 91 -5.28 8.62 -20.89
CA VAL A 91 -4.84 8.15 -19.57
C VAL A 91 -5.97 7.42 -18.88
N ILE A 92 -5.62 6.36 -18.17
CA ILE A 92 -6.52 5.66 -17.25
C ILE A 92 -5.89 5.63 -15.87
N MET A 93 -6.73 5.47 -14.84
CA MET A 93 -6.27 5.37 -13.45
C MET A 93 -6.24 3.91 -13.04
N GLU A 94 -5.05 3.38 -12.79
CA GLU A 94 -4.81 1.98 -12.45
C GLU A 94 -4.18 1.86 -11.06
N PHE A 95 -4.66 0.84 -10.34
CA PHE A 95 -4.04 0.35 -9.11
C PHE A 95 -4.55 -1.06 -8.89
N SER A 96 -3.64 -2.02 -8.95
CA SER A 96 -3.94 -3.44 -8.99
C SER A 96 -3.72 -4.11 -7.63
N GLY A 97 -4.35 -5.27 -7.43
CA GLY A 97 -4.09 -6.12 -6.26
C GLY A 97 -2.65 -6.61 -6.22
N LYS A 98 -1.97 -6.69 -7.37
CA LYS A 98 -0.54 -7.00 -7.43
C LYS A 98 0.28 -5.92 -6.74
N GLU A 99 0.05 -4.65 -7.09
CA GLU A 99 0.71 -3.50 -6.47
C GLU A 99 0.32 -3.35 -5.01
N LEU A 100 -0.94 -3.68 -4.65
CA LEU A 100 -1.36 -3.69 -3.25
C LEU A 100 -0.62 -4.75 -2.44
N ILE A 101 -0.55 -6.01 -2.90
CA ILE A 101 0.07 -7.10 -2.16
C ILE A 101 1.59 -6.97 -2.13
N LYS A 102 2.22 -6.60 -3.26
CA LYS A 102 3.66 -6.62 -3.43
C LYS A 102 4.16 -5.42 -4.24
N GLY A 103 4.91 -4.54 -3.58
CA GLY A 103 5.72 -3.54 -4.25
C GLY A 103 7.15 -4.02 -4.45
N GLU A 104 7.77 -3.53 -5.53
CA GLU A 104 9.21 -3.67 -5.77
C GLU A 104 9.84 -2.27 -5.66
N PRO A 105 10.05 -1.74 -4.44
CA PRO A 105 10.84 -0.52 -4.29
C PRO A 105 12.28 -0.82 -4.71
N ASP A 106 12.87 0.10 -5.48
CA ASP A 106 14.30 0.06 -5.76
C ASP A 106 15.05 0.22 -4.43
N ALA A 107 15.71 -0.84 -3.97
CA ALA A 107 16.39 -0.88 -2.68
C ALA A 107 17.91 -0.65 -2.79
N SER A 108 18.39 -0.21 -3.97
CA SER A 108 19.80 0.11 -4.22
C SER A 108 20.37 1.20 -3.29
N SER A 109 19.51 2.06 -2.74
CA SER A 109 19.88 3.20 -1.89
C SER A 109 19.96 2.90 -0.39
N PHE A 110 19.62 1.68 0.05
CA PHE A 110 19.70 1.30 1.48
C PHE A 110 21.11 0.84 1.88
N PRO A 111 21.47 0.88 3.19
CA PRO A 111 22.80 0.49 3.65
C PRO A 111 23.14 -0.94 3.18
N SER A 112 24.30 -1.12 2.56
CA SER A 112 24.78 -2.32 1.83
C SER A 112 24.33 -2.51 0.37
N GLY A 113 23.45 -1.65 -0.18
CA GLY A 113 22.99 -1.74 -1.58
C GLY A 113 24.08 -1.53 -2.64
N GLY A 114 25.08 -0.70 -2.34
CA GLY A 114 26.24 -0.46 -3.23
C GLY A 114 27.32 -1.55 -3.22
N LEU A 115 27.23 -2.53 -2.30
CA LEU A 115 28.21 -3.62 -2.16
C LEU A 115 27.71 -4.97 -2.72
N ARG A 116 26.45 -5.05 -3.16
CA ARG A 116 25.82 -6.27 -3.69
C ARG A 116 25.63 -6.15 -5.20
N ALA A 117 25.64 -7.28 -5.92
CA ALA A 117 25.27 -7.28 -7.33
C ALA A 117 23.85 -6.71 -7.48
N THR A 118 23.60 -5.87 -8.47
CA THR A 118 22.35 -5.07 -8.66
C THR A 118 21.04 -5.87 -8.62
N PHE A 119 21.10 -7.19 -8.75
CA PHE A 119 19.95 -8.09 -8.63
C PHE A 119 19.56 -8.43 -7.17
N GLU A 120 20.54 -8.48 -6.25
CA GLU A 120 20.36 -8.86 -4.84
C GLU A 120 20.04 -7.68 -3.93
N ALA A 121 20.16 -6.45 -4.44
CA ALA A 121 19.77 -5.20 -3.79
C ALA A 121 18.27 -4.89 -3.99
N ARG A 122 17.43 -5.92 -4.16
CA ARG A 122 15.96 -5.77 -4.29
C ARG A 122 15.32 -6.02 -2.93
N GLY A 123 14.48 -5.10 -2.51
CA GLY A 123 13.59 -5.30 -1.36
C GLY A 123 12.16 -5.50 -1.84
N TYR A 124 11.34 -6.15 -1.02
CA TYR A 124 9.93 -6.38 -1.29
C TYR A 124 9.12 -5.73 -0.20
N THR A 125 8.08 -4.98 -0.59
CA THR A 125 7.06 -4.52 0.33
C THR A 125 5.88 -5.48 0.31
N ALA A 126 5.35 -5.80 1.47
CA ALA A 126 4.10 -6.55 1.63
C ALA A 126 3.09 -5.68 2.38
N TRP A 127 1.90 -5.47 1.82
CA TRP A 127 0.86 -4.74 2.55
C TRP A 127 0.50 -5.45 3.85
N ASP A 128 0.51 -4.68 4.94
CA ASP A 128 -0.01 -5.12 6.22
C ASP A 128 -1.45 -4.60 6.40
N PRO A 129 -2.47 -5.47 6.24
CA PRO A 129 -3.86 -5.07 6.33
C PRO A 129 -4.33 -4.83 7.78
N THR A 130 -3.49 -5.07 8.80
CA THR A 130 -3.78 -4.64 10.19
C THR A 130 -3.63 -3.13 10.37
N SER A 131 -2.89 -2.48 9.47
CA SER A 131 -2.70 -1.03 9.42
C SER A 131 -3.46 -0.43 8.24
N TYR A 132 -4.42 0.46 8.51
CA TYR A 132 -5.24 1.04 7.46
C TYR A 132 -4.45 1.97 6.55
N ALA A 133 -4.70 1.88 5.24
CA ALA A 133 -4.22 2.86 4.28
C ALA A 133 -4.82 4.24 4.57
N PHE A 134 -4.07 5.30 4.28
CA PHE A 134 -4.48 6.67 4.56
C PHE A 134 -3.99 7.61 3.48
N ILE A 135 -4.53 8.82 3.44
CA ILE A 135 -4.09 9.86 2.51
C ILE A 135 -3.31 10.92 3.27
N LYS A 136 -2.15 11.25 2.74
CA LYS A 136 -1.31 12.36 3.19
C LYS A 136 -0.78 13.08 1.95
N ASP A 137 -0.89 14.41 1.92
CA ASP A 137 -0.37 15.26 0.85
C ASP A 137 -0.77 14.82 -0.57
N ASN A 138 -2.04 14.42 -0.76
CA ASN A 138 -2.59 13.88 -2.01
C ASN A 138 -1.95 12.57 -2.51
N THR A 139 -1.37 11.80 -1.59
CA THR A 139 -0.81 10.47 -1.85
C THR A 139 -1.50 9.44 -0.97
N LEU A 140 -1.92 8.32 -1.56
CA LEU A 140 -2.39 7.13 -0.85
C LEU A 140 -1.19 6.39 -0.23
N CYS A 141 -1.05 6.46 1.08
CA CYS A 141 -0.04 5.72 1.84
C CYS A 141 -0.57 4.34 2.22
N ILE A 142 0.12 3.30 1.79
CA ILE A 142 -0.21 1.89 2.04
C ILE A 142 0.80 1.35 3.05
N PRO A 143 0.44 1.13 4.32
CA PRO A 143 1.38 0.64 5.32
C PRO A 143 1.91 -0.75 4.96
N THR A 144 3.21 -0.90 4.78
CA THR A 144 3.81 -2.16 4.36
C THR A 144 4.92 -2.62 5.29
N ALA A 145 5.10 -3.94 5.36
CA ALA A 145 6.33 -4.55 5.82
C ALA A 145 7.37 -4.54 4.68
N PHE A 146 8.66 -4.38 4.99
CA PHE A 146 9.76 -4.33 4.03
C PHE A 146 10.85 -5.36 4.38
N SER A 147 11.15 -6.23 3.42
CA SER A 147 12.14 -7.30 3.58
C SER A 147 13.09 -7.37 2.40
N ALA A 148 14.32 -7.80 2.64
CA ALA A 148 15.31 -8.10 1.61
C ALA A 148 14.86 -9.28 0.73
N TYR A 149 15.44 -9.41 -0.46
CA TYR A 149 15.28 -10.59 -1.30
C TYR A 149 15.59 -11.91 -0.57
N THR A 150 16.54 -11.88 0.38
CA THR A 150 16.94 -13.01 1.23
C THR A 150 15.91 -13.36 2.32
N GLY A 151 14.84 -12.55 2.47
CA GLY A 151 13.82 -12.71 3.52
C GLY A 151 14.18 -12.03 4.84
N GLU A 152 15.32 -11.35 4.92
CA GLU A 152 15.71 -10.57 6.10
C GLU A 152 14.81 -9.34 6.25
N ALA A 153 14.29 -9.10 7.46
CA ALA A 153 13.54 -7.88 7.76
C ALA A 153 14.45 -6.65 7.61
N LEU A 154 14.00 -5.64 6.88
CA LEU A 154 14.71 -4.37 6.68
C LEU A 154 13.93 -3.18 7.27
N ASP A 155 12.87 -3.44 8.02
CA ASP A 155 12.04 -2.44 8.68
C ASP A 155 11.87 -2.71 10.17
N GLU A 156 11.30 -1.72 10.86
CA GLU A 156 10.97 -1.83 12.29
C GLU A 156 9.63 -2.54 12.55
N LYS A 157 8.86 -2.84 11.49
CA LYS A 157 7.50 -3.36 11.59
C LYS A 157 7.45 -4.89 11.64
N THR A 158 8.38 -5.54 10.95
CA THR A 158 8.47 -7.00 10.93
C THR A 158 9.05 -7.49 12.26
N PRO A 159 8.32 -8.32 13.04
CA PRO A 159 8.87 -8.89 14.27
C PRO A 159 10.09 -9.78 13.96
N LEU A 160 11.16 -9.63 14.76
CA LEU A 160 12.36 -10.48 14.73
C LEU A 160 12.08 -11.89 15.30
#